data_AF-N2BKL3-F1
#
_entry.id   AF-N2BKL3-F1
#
_cell.length_a   1.000
_cell.length_b   1.000
_cell.length_c   1.000
_cell.angle_alpha   90.00
_cell.angle_beta   90.00
_cell.angle_gamma   90.00
#
_symmetry.space_group_name_H-M   'P 1'
#
loop_
_entity.id
_entity.type
_entity.pdbx_description
1 polymer ?
#
loop_
_entity_poly.entity_id
_entity_poly.type
_entity_poly.pdbx_seq_one_letter_code
_entity_poly.pdbx_strand_id
1 'polypeptide(L)'
;MEVHTTDMEDIIESYATMDELEGQLGDRFYRCHRGYLVNMAHIVRYDADSIFLSSGEKVYLTRKKHNEFVKAYMWYLQNGGVSCV
;
A
#
# COMPACT_ATOMS: atom_id res chain seq x y z
N MET A 1 -8.15 13.70 1.83
CA MET A 1 -7.36 12.50 1.50
C MET A 1 -8.17 11.68 0.52
N GLU A 2 -7.52 11.03 -0.44
CA GLU A 2 -8.19 10.27 -1.49
C GLU A 2 -8.01 8.77 -1.21
N VAL A 3 -9.08 7.99 -1.36
CA VAL A 3 -9.08 6.53 -1.26
C VAL A 3 -9.44 5.95 -2.61
N HIS A 4 -8.53 5.15 -3.15
CA HIS A 4 -8.65 4.47 -4.43
C HIS A 4 -9.07 3.02 -4.17
N THR A 5 -10.11 2.55 -4.87
CA THR A 5 -10.64 1.19 -4.72
C THR A 5 -10.58 0.46 -6.04
N THR A 6 -10.58 -0.88 -6.01
CA THR A 6 -10.47 -1.72 -7.21
C THR A 6 -11.72 -1.70 -8.09
N ASP A 7 -12.85 -1.27 -7.55
CA ASP A 7 -14.18 -1.56 -8.09
C ASP A 7 -14.89 -0.32 -8.65
N MET A 8 -14.31 0.87 -8.54
CA MET A 8 -14.97 2.14 -8.88
C MET A 8 -14.10 3.07 -9.74
N GLU A 9 -14.76 3.71 -10.70
CA GLU A 9 -14.21 4.83 -11.49
C GLU A 9 -14.03 6.11 -10.64
N ASP A 10 -14.57 6.14 -9.42
CA ASP A 10 -14.60 7.30 -8.53
C ASP A 10 -13.63 7.18 -7.34
N ILE A 11 -12.97 8.30 -7.03
CA ILE A 11 -12.09 8.46 -5.86
C ILE A 11 -12.95 8.89 -4.65
N ILE A 12 -12.79 8.20 -3.52
CA ILE A 12 -13.50 8.58 -2.29
C ILE A 12 -12.68 9.64 -1.54
N GLU A 13 -13.28 10.81 -1.28
CA GLU A 13 -12.68 11.81 -0.41
C GLU A 13 -12.93 11.48 1.07
N SER A 14 -11.87 11.53 1.87
CA SER A 14 -11.86 11.35 3.31
C SER A 14 -11.21 12.53 4.02
N TYR A 15 -11.77 12.92 5.17
CA TYR A 15 -11.21 13.92 6.07
C TYR A 15 -10.24 13.32 7.11
N ALA A 16 -10.06 11.99 7.13
CA ALA A 16 -9.12 11.33 8.01
C ALA A 16 -7.66 11.67 7.65
N THR A 17 -6.82 11.71 8.67
CA THR A 17 -5.37 11.84 8.53
C THR A 17 -4.74 10.50 8.17
N MET A 18 -3.51 10.55 7.65
CA MET A 18 -2.79 9.35 7.29
C MET A 18 -2.44 8.48 8.52
N ASP A 19 -2.23 9.11 9.67
CA ASP A 19 -1.92 8.40 10.93
C ASP A 19 -3.16 7.68 11.47
N GLU A 20 -4.35 8.30 11.37
CA GLU A 20 -5.61 7.65 11.75
C GLU A 20 -5.91 6.44 10.87
N LEU A 21 -5.73 6.57 9.54
CA LEU A 21 -5.96 5.48 8.61
C LEU A 21 -4.95 4.35 8.78
N GLU A 22 -3.68 4.67 9.05
CA GLU A 22 -2.67 3.67 9.38
C GLU A 22 -3.08 2.84 10.62
N GLY A 23 -3.59 3.50 11.66
CA GLY A 23 -4.10 2.82 12.85
C GLY A 23 -5.37 1.99 12.62
N GLN A 24 -6.28 2.46 11.75
CA GLN A 24 -7.56 1.77 11.49
C GLN A 24 -7.42 0.57 10.53
N LEU A 25 -6.57 0.70 9.52
CA LEU A 25 -6.43 -0.29 8.45
C LEU A 25 -5.49 -1.44 8.84
N GLY A 26 -4.55 -1.18 9.76
CA GLY A 26 -3.66 -2.19 10.35
C GLY A 26 -2.73 -2.86 9.34
N ASP A 27 -2.26 -4.05 9.70
CA ASP A 27 -1.11 -4.72 9.06
C ASP A 27 -1.35 -5.20 7.62
N ARG A 28 -2.59 -5.10 7.11
CA ARG A 28 -2.90 -5.36 5.70
C ARG A 28 -2.46 -4.22 4.79
N PHE A 29 -2.19 -3.05 5.36
CA PHE A 29 -1.73 -1.89 4.63
C PHE A 29 -0.34 -1.46 5.09
N TYR A 30 0.39 -0.82 4.18
CA TYR A 30 1.73 -0.30 4.46
C TYR A 30 1.86 1.16 4.05
N ARG A 31 2.39 2.00 4.95
CA ARG A 31 2.67 3.40 4.64
C ARG A 31 4.01 3.55 3.92
N CYS A 32 4.02 3.39 2.59
CA CYS A 32 5.23 3.43 1.78
C CYS A 32 5.84 4.83 1.60
N HIS A 33 5.05 5.89 1.84
CA HIS A 33 5.46 7.29 1.73
C HIS A 33 4.59 8.18 2.65
N ARG A 34 4.98 9.44 2.88
CA ARG A 34 4.28 10.33 3.84
C ARG A 34 2.77 10.48 3.57
N GLY A 35 2.38 10.39 2.31
CA GLY A 35 1.00 10.51 1.83
C GLY A 35 0.49 9.30 1.05
N TYR A 36 1.14 8.14 1.15
CA TYR A 36 0.62 6.90 0.54
C TYR A 36 0.57 5.76 1.55
N LEU A 37 -0.52 5.01 1.48
CA LEU A 37 -0.78 3.82 2.28
C LEU A 37 -1.39 2.78 1.34
N VAL A 38 -0.71 1.65 1.19
CA VAL A 38 -0.97 0.69 0.11
C VAL A 38 -1.49 -0.61 0.69
N ASN A 39 -2.52 -1.20 0.07
CA ASN A 39 -2.99 -2.52 0.45
C ASN A 39 -2.00 -3.57 -0.08
N MET A 40 -1.42 -4.37 0.81
CA MET A 40 -0.41 -5.37 0.45
C MET A 40 -0.96 -6.46 -0.48
N ALA A 41 -2.25 -6.77 -0.39
CA ALA A 41 -2.89 -7.77 -1.26
C ALA A 41 -2.91 -7.35 -2.74
N HIS A 42 -2.87 -6.04 -3.01
CA HIS A 42 -2.95 -5.49 -4.36
C HIS A 42 -1.58 -5.17 -4.98
N ILE A 43 -0.48 -5.53 -4.31
CA ILE A 43 0.87 -5.31 -4.83
C ILE A 43 1.20 -6.40 -5.85
N VAL A 44 1.56 -5.99 -7.07
CA VAL A 44 1.99 -6.89 -8.16
C VAL A 44 3.51 -6.95 -8.23
N ARG A 45 4.18 -5.81 -8.13
CA ARG A 45 5.65 -5.72 -8.10
C ARG A 45 6.11 -4.43 -7.43
N TYR A 46 7.40 -4.36 -7.12
CA TYR A 46 8.04 -3.17 -6.57
C TYR A 46 9.47 -3.03 -7.08
N ASP A 47 9.93 -1.79 -7.16
CA ASP A 47 11.30 -1.40 -7.47
C ASP A 47 11.90 -0.61 -6.29
N ALA A 48 13.12 -0.10 -6.44
CA ALA A 48 13.84 0.60 -5.36
C ALA A 48 13.10 1.84 -4.80
N ASP A 49 12.22 2.46 -5.58
CA ASP A 49 11.52 3.70 -5.24
C ASP A 49 10.03 3.70 -5.56
N SER A 50 9.47 2.54 -5.93
CA SER A 50 8.12 2.46 -6.50
C SER A 50 7.44 1.14 -6.16
N ILE A 51 6.12 1.16 -5.99
CA ILE A 51 5.25 -0.02 -5.87
C ILE A 51 4.20 0.06 -7.00
N PHE A 52 3.90 -1.09 -7.60
CA PHE A 52 2.94 -1.21 -8.71
C PHE A 52 1.77 -2.08 -8.26
N LEU A 53 0.57 -1.57 -8.47
CA LEU A 53 -0.67 -2.17 -8.00
C LEU A 53 -1.40 -2.91 -9.12
N SER A 54 -2.32 -3.80 -8.78
CA SER A 54 -3.19 -4.51 -9.75
C SER A 54 -4.11 -3.57 -10.53
N SER A 55 -4.37 -2.36 -10.03
CA SER A 55 -5.07 -1.31 -10.78
C SER A 55 -4.26 -0.75 -11.96
N GLY A 56 -2.97 -1.09 -12.07
CA GLY A 56 -2.03 -0.49 -13.02
C GLY A 56 -1.38 0.80 -12.49
N GLU A 57 -1.81 1.30 -11.34
CA GLU A 57 -1.24 2.50 -10.71
C GLU A 57 0.16 2.24 -10.13
N LYS A 58 0.95 3.32 -10.11
CA LYS A 58 2.29 3.36 -9.53
C LYS A 58 2.29 4.34 -8.37
N VAL A 59 2.74 3.86 -7.21
CA VAL A 59 2.88 4.68 -5.98
C VAL A 59 4.32 4.75 -5.53
N TYR A 60 4.72 5.89 -4.97
CA TYR A 60 6.10 6.12 -4.56
C TYR A 60 6.43 5.34 -3.27
N LEU A 61 7.61 4.73 -3.27
CA LEU A 61 8.23 4.13 -2.10
C LEU A 61 9.45 4.99 -1.72
N THR A 62 9.43 5.58 -0.53
CA THR A 62 10.60 6.32 -0.06
C THR A 62 11.79 5.38 0.06
N ARG A 63 12.95 5.72 -0.53
CA ARG A 63 14.16 4.88 -0.46
C ARG A 63 14.55 4.47 0.97
N LYS A 64 14.35 5.35 1.96
CA LYS A 64 14.57 5.07 3.39
C LYS A 64 13.70 3.92 3.91
N LYS A 65 12.48 3.76 3.39
CA LYS A 65 11.52 2.72 3.77
C LYS A 65 11.69 1.42 2.98
N HIS A 66 12.46 1.40 1.90
CA HIS A 66 12.57 0.24 1.01
C HIS A 66 12.87 -1.07 1.76
N ASN A 67 13.90 -1.08 2.61
CA ASN A 67 14.27 -2.28 3.35
C ASN A 67 13.24 -2.71 4.41
N GLU A 68 12.51 -1.75 4.98
CA GLU A 68 11.42 -2.01 5.91
C GLU A 68 10.20 -2.58 5.19
N PHE A 69 9.85 -1.99 4.05
CA PHE A 69 8.80 -2.46 3.16
C PHE A 69 9.03 -3.91 2.72
N VAL A 70 10.24 -4.25 2.26
CA VAL A 70 10.54 -5.63 1.83
C VAL A 70 10.32 -6.61 2.99
N LYS A 71 10.74 -6.25 4.21
CA LYS A 71 10.51 -7.10 5.39
C LYS A 71 9.02 -7.26 5.70
N ALA A 72 8.27 -6.15 5.72
CA ALA A 72 6.84 -6.16 5.99
C ALA A 72 6.07 -6.98 4.94
N TYR A 73 6.39 -6.79 3.67
CA TYR A 73 5.72 -7.50 2.57
C TYR A 73 6.06 -9.00 2.55
N MET A 74 7.31 -9.38 2.79
CA MET A 74 7.68 -10.79 2.91
C MET A 74 7.01 -11.46 4.11
N TRP A 75 6.92 -10.75 5.25
CA TRP A 75 6.20 -11.25 6.41
C TRP A 75 4.71 -11.44 6.11
N TYR A 76 4.06 -10.48 5.43
CA TYR A 76 2.67 -10.60 4.99
C TYR A 76 2.44 -11.87 4.16
N LEU A 77 3.27 -12.12 3.14
CA LEU A 77 3.17 -13.31 2.29
C LEU A 77 3.38 -14.62 3.07
N GLN A 78 4.33 -14.64 4.01
CA GLN A 78 4.61 -15.81 4.84
C GLN A 78 3.48 -16.14 5.82
N ASN A 79 2.68 -15.15 6.22
CA ASN A 79 1.56 -15.32 7.17
C ASN A 79 0.22 -15.53 6.47
N GLY A 80 0.23 -16.05 5.24
CA GLY A 80 -0.98 -16.38 4.47
C GLY A 80 -1.60 -15.20 3.73
N GLY A 81 -0.89 -14.06 3.65
CA GLY A 81 -1.23 -12.98 2.74
C GLY A 81 -1.17 -13.46 1.29
N VAL A 82 -2.21 -13.13 0.52
CA VAL A 82 -2.30 -13.48 -0.90
C VAL A 82 -2.14 -12.21 -1.70
N SER A 83 -1.07 -12.15 -2.50
CA SER A 83 -0.91 -11.12 -3.52
C SER A 83 -1.81 -11.45 -4.72
N CYS A 84 -2.39 -10.43 -5.33
CA CYS A 84 -3.06 -10.55 -6.63
C CYS A 84 -2.02 -10.91 -7.71
N VAL A 85 -1.92 -12.19 -8.03
CA VAL A 85 -1.09 -12.70 -9.15
C VAL A 85 -2.01 -13.12 -10.28
#